data_AF-A0A6G1HQG3-F1
#
_entry.id   AF-A0A6G1HQG3-F1
#
_cell.length_a   1.000
_cell.length_b   1.000
_cell.length_c   1.000
_cell.angle_alpha   90.00
_cell.angle_beta   90.00
_cell.angle_gamma   90.00
#
_symmetry.space_group_name_H-M   'P 1'
#
loop_
_entity.id
_entity.type
_entity.pdbx_description
1 polymer ?
#
loop_
_entity_poly.entity_id
_entity_poly.type
_entity_poly.pdbx_seq_one_letter_code
_entity_poly.pdbx_strand_id
1 'polypeptide(L)'
;MNVRQPLNFSEDPIVLGVELNDESKIFTVGIPDGYKVYDAKLCRLIYTREFGGSISYASTLLRTPFVGIIGGGPSPYYPPNKFVLWNDKHATEAFKIEFSATPIRACLTKNHLAMVFEEGVTLNDLQPYFQDNRQTKRLGIYDTASNPRGLCCLGQKRLIFPGRTKGQVQIVHIGSKTIDIIPAHTSALSALALSKDETLLATTSDTGTLIRVWSVASKSRLHEFRRGLDPATIFSLAFSPSARYLAVTSDKSTLHIFDVPSHAPDSHPPTPEPVSRPKRHSNASLKPRTASVSKPRRPTPPPPVDDDDFGLDALSFSEDSLSTSETGSPHATLPPSIIEPPHSPSGPRRPSSHLSSSPDVIKAADTAGYMAPQKYGALASLPYAPRILSDTYSSMSCRFEIGDERSRGKGPGEKGMGPAKGVVGWLEEDVLVVVGAGEDARWEKFRVGMDGEGKKAVGRVGWRKYLEEDGLD
;
A
#
# COMPACT_ATOMS: atom_id res chain seq x y z
N MET A 1 13.74 -41.84 36.31
CA MET A 1 13.63 -40.38 36.12
C MET A 1 12.68 -40.15 34.96
N ASN A 2 11.53 -39.57 35.24
CA ASN A 2 10.50 -39.30 34.24
C ASN A 2 10.86 -37.96 33.57
N VAL A 3 11.60 -38.03 32.45
CA VAL A 3 11.91 -36.86 31.63
C VAL A 3 10.62 -36.46 30.93
N ARG A 4 10.02 -35.36 31.38
CA ARG A 4 8.88 -34.75 30.68
C ARG A 4 9.27 -34.58 29.21
N GLN A 5 8.42 -35.10 28.31
CA GLN A 5 8.53 -34.77 26.89
C GLN A 5 8.57 -33.24 26.76
N PRO A 6 9.41 -32.69 25.86
CA PRO A 6 9.34 -31.27 25.57
C PRO A 6 7.90 -30.97 25.15
N LEU A 7 7.31 -29.93 25.75
CA LEU A 7 6.07 -29.37 25.25
C LEU A 7 6.36 -28.98 23.80
N ASN A 8 5.88 -29.78 22.84
CA ASN A 8 5.73 -29.32 21.46
C ASN A 8 4.70 -28.19 21.54
N PHE A 9 5.19 -26.97 21.74
CA PHE A 9 4.50 -25.81 21.24
C PHE A 9 4.52 -25.98 19.73
N SER A 10 3.48 -26.63 19.20
CA SER A 10 3.01 -26.26 17.87
C SER A 10 2.70 -24.77 18.00
N GLU A 11 3.68 -23.92 17.74
CA GLU A 11 3.42 -22.49 17.68
C GLU A 11 2.46 -22.31 16.52
N ASP A 12 1.24 -21.86 16.84
CA ASP A 12 0.27 -21.50 15.82
C ASP A 12 0.97 -20.58 14.81
N PRO A 13 0.80 -20.85 13.50
CA PRO A 13 1.58 -20.16 12.48
C PRO A 13 1.34 -18.65 12.55
N ILE A 14 2.40 -17.88 12.81
CA ILE A 14 2.33 -16.43 13.01
C ILE A 14 2.98 -15.68 11.86
N VAL A 15 2.31 -14.62 11.38
CA VAL A 15 2.90 -13.67 10.44
C VAL A 15 3.54 -12.51 11.20
N LEU A 16 4.85 -12.33 11.06
CA LEU A 16 5.62 -11.28 11.71
C LEU A 16 5.50 -9.93 11.00
N GLY A 17 5.30 -9.95 9.68
CA GLY A 17 5.09 -8.76 8.87
C GLY A 17 4.55 -9.11 7.49
N VAL A 18 3.85 -8.17 6.86
CA VAL A 18 3.28 -8.33 5.53
C VAL A 18 3.54 -7.08 4.69
N GLU A 19 3.95 -7.29 3.45
CA GLU A 19 4.17 -6.22 2.47
C GLU A 19 3.55 -6.60 1.13
N LEU A 20 2.81 -5.66 0.54
CA LEU A 20 2.43 -5.73 -0.87
C LEU A 20 3.59 -5.20 -1.71
N ASN A 21 3.81 -5.80 -2.88
CA ASN A 21 4.69 -5.19 -3.87
C ASN A 21 4.06 -3.92 -4.44
N ASP A 22 4.85 -3.11 -5.15
CA ASP A 22 4.44 -1.82 -5.72
C ASP A 22 3.19 -1.90 -6.63
N GLU A 23 2.96 -3.04 -7.28
CA GLU A 23 1.79 -3.28 -8.14
C GLU A 23 0.57 -3.86 -7.39
N SER A 24 0.71 -4.14 -6.09
CA SER A 24 -0.28 -4.87 -5.26
C SER A 24 -0.67 -6.25 -5.83
N LYS A 25 0.18 -6.87 -6.66
CA LYS A 25 -0.11 -8.18 -7.30
C LYS A 25 0.45 -9.36 -6.53
N ILE A 26 1.45 -9.11 -5.69
CA ILE A 26 2.10 -10.09 -4.84
C ILE A 26 2.09 -9.50 -3.44
N PHE A 27 1.83 -10.34 -2.44
CA PHE A 27 2.16 -10.01 -1.05
C PHE A 27 3.16 -11.01 -0.50
N THR A 28 4.07 -10.51 0.31
CA THR A 28 5.14 -11.27 0.95
C THR A 28 4.96 -11.16 2.44
N VAL A 29 5.14 -12.29 3.13
CA VAL A 29 4.99 -12.37 4.59
C VAL A 29 6.24 -12.93 5.22
N GLY A 30 6.73 -12.25 6.26
CA GLY A 30 7.79 -12.75 7.13
C GLY A 30 7.23 -13.69 8.19
N ILE A 31 7.92 -14.79 8.45
CA ILE A 31 7.53 -15.85 9.40
C ILE A 31 8.73 -16.28 10.27
N PRO A 32 8.52 -17.05 11.36
CA PRO A 32 9.58 -17.44 12.29
C PRO A 32 10.74 -18.23 11.69
N ASP A 33 10.53 -18.88 10.54
CA ASP A 33 11.47 -19.75 9.84
C ASP A 33 11.73 -19.28 8.40
N GLY A 34 11.43 -18.02 8.07
CA GLY A 34 11.74 -17.45 6.77
C GLY A 34 10.66 -16.54 6.22
N TYR A 35 10.29 -16.69 4.96
CA TYR A 35 9.22 -15.90 4.35
C TYR A 35 8.41 -16.70 3.31
N LYS A 36 7.17 -16.28 3.09
CA LYS A 36 6.28 -16.84 2.07
C LYS A 36 5.82 -15.75 1.10
N VAL A 37 5.65 -16.12 -0.16
CA VAL A 37 5.21 -15.21 -1.23
C VAL A 37 3.92 -15.73 -1.84
N TYR A 38 2.91 -14.86 -1.96
CA TYR A 38 1.57 -15.22 -2.41
C TYR A 38 1.13 -14.35 -3.60
N ASP A 39 0.32 -14.94 -4.47
CA ASP A 39 -0.46 -14.19 -5.46
C ASP A 39 -1.57 -13.42 -4.74
N ALA A 40 -1.58 -12.10 -4.88
CA ALA A 40 -2.54 -11.27 -4.16
C ALA A 40 -3.97 -11.38 -4.70
N LYS A 41 -4.17 -11.81 -5.95
CA LYS A 41 -5.51 -11.93 -6.57
C LYS A 41 -6.24 -13.19 -6.15
N LEU A 42 -5.49 -14.29 -6.00
CA LEU A 42 -6.00 -15.62 -5.72
C LEU A 42 -5.66 -16.13 -4.32
N CYS A 43 -4.81 -15.42 -3.57
CA CYS A 43 -4.27 -15.89 -2.29
C CYS A 43 -3.53 -17.24 -2.40
N ARG A 44 -2.98 -17.53 -3.58
CA ARG A 44 -2.25 -18.79 -3.81
C ARG A 44 -0.80 -18.62 -3.38
N LEU A 45 -0.30 -19.52 -2.53
CA LEU A 45 1.13 -19.61 -2.23
C LEU A 45 1.92 -19.83 -3.53
N ILE A 46 2.88 -18.95 -3.80
CA ILE A 46 3.78 -19.07 -4.95
C ILE A 46 4.99 -19.92 -4.54
N TYR A 47 5.65 -19.54 -3.44
CA TYR A 47 6.75 -20.31 -2.86
C TYR A 47 6.98 -19.93 -1.40
N THR A 48 7.69 -20.81 -0.69
CA THR A 48 8.21 -20.60 0.66
C THR A 48 9.72 -20.60 0.60
N ARG A 49 10.36 -19.65 1.29
CA ARG A 49 11.80 -19.65 1.52
C ARG A 49 12.05 -19.83 3.00
N GLU A 50 12.62 -20.99 3.33
CA GLU A 50 13.02 -21.31 4.69
C GLU A 50 14.44 -20.79 4.98
N PHE A 51 14.60 -20.29 6.20
CA PHE A 51 15.85 -19.90 6.83
C PHE A 51 15.90 -20.53 8.23
N GLY A 52 17.10 -20.68 8.80
CA GLY A 52 17.26 -21.13 10.18
C GLY A 52 16.92 -20.06 11.23
N GLY A 53 15.98 -19.16 10.94
CA GLY A 53 15.60 -18.05 11.82
C GLY A 53 14.56 -17.12 11.21
N SER A 54 14.07 -16.20 12.03
CA SER A 54 12.90 -15.38 11.75
C SER A 54 13.20 -14.17 10.88
N ILE A 55 12.25 -13.88 9.98
CA ILE A 55 12.26 -12.69 9.13
C ILE A 55 11.04 -11.84 9.50
N SER A 56 11.26 -10.61 9.97
CA SER A 56 10.18 -9.70 10.34
C SER A 56 9.65 -8.88 9.17
N TYR A 57 10.52 -8.60 8.20
CA TYR A 57 10.16 -7.85 7.00
C TYR A 57 10.71 -8.58 5.78
N ALA A 58 9.83 -8.82 4.81
CA ALA A 58 10.18 -9.33 3.50
C ALA A 58 9.29 -8.66 2.46
N SER A 59 9.87 -8.12 1.39
CA SER A 59 9.12 -7.47 0.30
C SER A 59 9.73 -7.82 -1.05
N THR A 60 8.90 -8.39 -1.92
CA THR A 60 9.32 -8.79 -3.27
C THR A 60 9.42 -7.56 -4.18
N LEU A 61 10.56 -7.40 -4.84
CA LEU A 61 10.77 -6.33 -5.81
C LEU A 61 10.04 -6.66 -7.12
N LEU A 62 8.92 -5.97 -7.37
CA LEU A 62 8.08 -6.16 -8.56
C LEU A 62 7.75 -7.66 -8.77
N ARG A 63 8.00 -8.19 -9.97
CA ARG A 63 7.91 -9.62 -10.32
C ARG A 63 9.30 -10.21 -10.60
N THR A 64 10.31 -9.72 -9.90
CA THR A 64 11.69 -10.19 -10.00
C THR A 64 11.96 -11.26 -8.94
N PRO A 65 13.05 -12.04 -9.04
CA PRO A 65 13.44 -12.97 -7.97
C PRO A 65 14.05 -12.26 -6.75
N PHE A 66 14.10 -10.92 -6.72
CA PHE A 66 14.72 -10.18 -5.63
C PHE A 66 13.72 -9.90 -4.51
N VAL A 67 14.13 -10.18 -3.27
CA VAL A 67 13.35 -9.95 -2.07
C VAL A 67 14.19 -9.13 -1.10
N GLY A 68 13.68 -7.97 -0.69
CA GLY A 68 14.29 -7.16 0.38
C GLY A 68 13.92 -7.74 1.74
N ILE A 69 14.91 -8.00 2.59
CA ILE A 69 14.77 -8.74 3.85
C ILE A 69 15.39 -7.94 5.00
N ILE A 70 14.70 -7.92 6.15
CA ILE A 70 15.24 -7.49 7.44
C ILE A 70 14.92 -8.59 8.46
N GLY A 71 15.92 -9.02 9.22
CA GLY A 71 15.73 -9.97 10.30
C GLY A 71 15.02 -9.32 11.49
N GLY A 72 14.17 -10.08 12.18
CA GLY A 72 13.50 -9.62 13.39
C GLY A 72 12.60 -10.71 13.94
N GLY A 73 11.85 -10.44 15.01
CA GLY A 73 11.13 -11.48 15.76
C GLY A 73 12.02 -12.17 16.81
N PRO A 74 11.56 -13.28 17.40
CA PRO A 74 12.21 -13.90 18.56
C PRO A 74 13.61 -14.49 18.29
N SER A 75 13.86 -14.96 17.06
CA SER A 75 15.11 -15.65 16.70
C SER A 75 15.58 -15.23 15.30
N PRO A 76 16.00 -13.97 15.10
CA PRO A 76 16.18 -13.39 13.78
C PRO A 76 17.34 -14.03 13.00
N TYR A 77 17.10 -14.40 11.73
CA TYR A 77 18.13 -15.01 10.87
C TYR A 77 19.27 -14.02 10.54
N TYR A 78 18.90 -12.76 10.26
CA TYR A 78 19.85 -11.67 10.10
C TYR A 78 19.80 -10.73 11.31
N PRO A 79 20.92 -10.05 11.65
CA PRO A 79 20.88 -8.95 12.62
C PRO A 79 19.81 -7.92 12.23
N PRO A 80 18.97 -7.44 13.18
CA PRO A 80 17.88 -6.51 12.85
C PRO A 80 18.34 -5.17 12.25
N ASN A 81 19.59 -4.78 12.47
CA ASN A 81 20.20 -3.58 11.89
C ASN A 81 20.79 -3.80 10.48
N LYS A 82 20.47 -4.92 9.82
CA LYS A 82 20.98 -5.28 8.49
C LYS A 82 19.81 -5.45 7.51
N PHE A 83 19.91 -4.75 6.39
CA PHE A 83 19.07 -5.00 5.22
C PHE A 83 19.81 -5.90 4.22
N VAL A 84 19.10 -6.86 3.64
CA VAL A 84 19.62 -7.75 2.60
C VAL A 84 18.68 -7.71 1.40
N LEU A 85 19.22 -7.47 0.20
CA LEU A 85 18.53 -7.82 -1.03
C LEU A 85 18.92 -9.28 -1.36
N TRP A 86 17.97 -10.18 -1.22
CA TRP A 86 18.13 -11.61 -1.49
C TRP A 86 17.73 -11.93 -2.93
N ASN A 87 18.51 -12.77 -3.61
CA ASN A 87 18.18 -13.30 -4.93
C ASN A 87 17.66 -14.73 -4.77
N ASP A 88 16.34 -14.89 -4.84
CA ASP A 88 15.72 -16.18 -4.51
C ASP A 88 15.98 -17.26 -5.56
N LYS A 89 16.12 -16.86 -6.84
CA LYS A 89 16.43 -17.78 -7.93
C LYS A 89 17.76 -18.50 -7.73
N HIS A 90 18.75 -17.79 -7.17
CA HIS A 90 20.10 -18.32 -6.96
C HIS A 90 20.39 -18.67 -5.50
N ALA A 91 19.45 -18.39 -4.58
CA ALA A 91 19.63 -18.52 -3.14
C ALA A 91 20.90 -17.82 -2.62
N THR A 92 21.12 -16.57 -3.06
CA THR A 92 22.29 -15.77 -2.69
C THR A 92 21.94 -14.37 -2.21
N GLU A 93 22.83 -13.77 -1.41
CA GLU A 93 22.75 -12.34 -1.08
C GLU A 93 23.19 -11.52 -2.29
N ALA A 94 22.27 -10.77 -2.89
CA ALA A 94 22.58 -9.85 -3.98
C ALA A 94 23.45 -8.70 -3.45
N PHE A 95 22.98 -8.01 -2.41
CA PHE A 95 23.78 -7.10 -1.60
C PHE A 95 23.21 -6.97 -0.19
N LYS A 96 24.00 -6.37 0.70
CA LYS A 96 23.60 -6.04 2.07
C LYS A 96 24.03 -4.65 2.46
N ILE A 97 23.28 -4.02 3.36
CA ILE A 97 23.62 -2.74 3.98
C ILE A 97 23.43 -2.89 5.48
N GLU A 98 24.45 -2.55 6.24
CA GLU A 98 24.42 -2.53 7.70
C GLU A 98 24.26 -1.10 8.20
N PHE A 99 23.44 -0.94 9.24
CA PHE A 99 23.10 0.34 9.82
C PHE A 99 23.51 0.40 11.29
N SER A 100 23.74 1.61 11.78
CA SER A 100 23.98 1.85 13.22
C SER A 100 22.71 1.75 14.07
N ALA A 101 21.53 1.85 13.44
CA ALA A 101 20.22 1.73 14.07
C ALA A 101 19.40 0.64 13.36
N THR A 102 18.40 0.10 14.05
CA THR A 102 17.48 -0.89 13.47
C THR A 102 16.50 -0.18 12.52
N PRO A 103 16.51 -0.46 11.20
CA PRO A 103 15.46 0.00 10.32
C PRO A 103 14.13 -0.65 10.69
N ILE A 104 13.05 0.12 10.59
CA ILE A 104 11.68 -0.33 10.81
C ILE A 104 11.13 -1.00 9.56
N ARG A 105 11.42 -0.41 8.38
CA ARG A 105 10.84 -0.82 7.09
C ARG A 105 11.79 -0.45 5.96
N ALA A 106 11.70 -1.17 4.85
CA ALA A 106 12.27 -0.76 3.58
C ALA A 106 11.14 -0.42 2.58
N CYS A 107 11.41 0.47 1.63
CA CYS A 107 10.54 0.69 0.47
C CYS A 107 11.41 0.54 -0.77
N LEU A 108 10.99 -0.28 -1.72
CA LEU A 108 11.78 -0.62 -2.90
C LEU A 108 11.06 -0.25 -4.18
N THR A 109 11.81 0.32 -5.12
CA THR A 109 11.45 0.43 -6.53
C THR A 109 12.56 -0.20 -7.36
N LYS A 110 12.39 -0.26 -8.68
CA LYS A 110 13.44 -0.75 -9.59
C LYS A 110 14.78 -0.01 -9.42
N ASN A 111 14.72 1.29 -9.12
CA ASN A 111 15.89 2.17 -9.12
C ASN A 111 16.29 2.65 -7.72
N HIS A 112 15.40 2.59 -6.74
CA HIS A 112 15.64 3.21 -5.44
C HIS A 112 15.26 2.30 -4.28
N LEU A 113 16.04 2.41 -3.20
CA LEU A 113 15.77 1.83 -1.90
C LEU A 113 15.66 2.96 -0.87
N ALA A 114 14.52 3.05 -0.21
CA ALA A 114 14.37 3.88 0.98
C ALA A 114 14.39 3.00 2.23
N MET A 115 15.26 3.31 3.20
CA MET A 115 15.27 2.65 4.50
C MET A 115 14.71 3.60 5.54
N VAL A 116 13.74 3.12 6.31
CA VAL A 116 12.98 3.92 7.27
C VAL A 116 13.40 3.55 8.68
N PHE A 117 13.73 4.55 9.49
CA PHE A 117 14.10 4.45 10.90
C PHE A 117 13.08 5.23 11.74
N GLU A 118 13.19 5.13 13.07
CA GLU A 118 12.29 5.86 13.98
C GLU A 118 12.40 7.37 13.83
N GLU A 119 13.57 7.92 13.51
CA GLU A 119 13.80 9.37 13.39
C GLU A 119 14.50 9.76 12.07
N GLY A 120 14.41 8.91 11.05
CA GLY A 120 15.04 9.24 9.77
C GLY A 120 14.68 8.31 8.62
N VAL A 121 15.00 8.76 7.41
CA VAL A 121 14.90 7.99 6.17
C VAL A 121 16.20 8.16 5.38
N THR A 122 16.75 7.05 4.89
CA THR A 122 17.85 7.09 3.92
C THR A 122 17.34 6.69 2.54
N LEU A 123 17.89 7.30 1.49
CA LEU A 123 17.56 7.00 0.11
C LEU A 123 18.83 6.57 -0.63
N ASN A 124 18.77 5.41 -1.28
CA ASN A 124 19.85 4.85 -2.07
C ASN A 124 19.38 4.61 -3.50
N ASP A 125 20.28 4.86 -4.45
CA ASP A 125 20.17 4.46 -5.85
C ASP A 125 20.71 3.02 -6.01
N LEU A 126 19.88 2.19 -6.63
CA LEU A 126 20.13 0.78 -6.93
C LEU A 126 20.62 0.57 -8.37
N GLN A 127 20.49 1.54 -9.27
CA GLN A 127 20.90 1.36 -10.67
C GLN A 127 22.37 0.93 -10.82
N PRO A 128 23.34 1.51 -10.09
CA PRO A 128 24.74 1.09 -10.21
C PRO A 128 24.95 -0.38 -9.84
N TYR A 129 24.12 -0.95 -8.96
CA TYR A 129 24.20 -2.37 -8.60
C TYR A 129 23.85 -3.26 -9.79
N PHE A 130 22.77 -2.94 -10.52
CA PHE A 130 22.31 -3.70 -11.67
C PHE A 130 23.13 -3.45 -12.96
N GLN A 131 24.05 -2.48 -12.93
CA GLN A 131 24.95 -2.11 -14.03
C GLN A 131 26.41 -2.49 -13.73
N ASP A 132 26.63 -3.59 -13.00
CA ASP A 132 27.94 -4.20 -12.67
C ASP A 132 28.81 -3.55 -11.59
N ASN A 133 28.45 -2.41 -10.99
CA ASN A 133 29.26 -1.83 -9.90
C ASN A 133 29.07 -2.55 -8.56
N ARG A 134 28.10 -3.48 -8.44
CA ARG A 134 27.75 -4.24 -7.23
C ARG A 134 27.66 -3.41 -5.93
N GLN A 135 27.44 -2.11 -6.06
CA GLN A 135 27.34 -1.17 -4.96
C GLN A 135 26.14 -0.24 -5.18
N THR A 136 25.45 0.08 -4.09
CA THR A 136 24.40 1.11 -4.11
C THR A 136 24.99 2.47 -3.82
N LYS A 137 24.42 3.54 -4.36
CA LYS A 137 24.86 4.91 -4.07
C LYS A 137 23.86 5.61 -3.17
N ARG A 138 24.29 6.06 -1.98
CA ARG A 138 23.42 6.86 -1.10
C ARG A 138 23.15 8.24 -1.72
N LEU A 139 21.88 8.54 -1.96
CA LEU A 139 21.41 9.81 -2.50
C LEU A 139 21.12 10.85 -1.41
N GLY A 140 20.64 10.42 -0.24
CA GLY A 140 20.29 11.33 0.85
C GLY A 140 20.03 10.64 2.20
N ILE A 141 20.10 11.45 3.25
CA ILE A 141 19.67 11.12 4.62
C ILE A 141 18.77 12.27 5.06
N TYR A 142 17.59 11.94 5.58
CA TYR A 142 16.57 12.91 5.94
C TYR A 142 16.07 12.61 7.35
N ASP A 143 16.09 13.62 8.21
CA ASP A 143 15.58 13.49 9.58
C ASP A 143 14.05 13.59 9.58
N THR A 144 13.42 12.85 10.49
CA THR A 144 11.97 12.89 10.70
C THR A 144 11.66 13.18 12.16
N ALA A 145 10.44 13.63 12.45
CA ALA A 145 9.86 13.40 13.77
C ALA A 145 9.73 11.88 14.03
N SER A 146 9.35 11.50 15.25
CA SER A 146 9.09 10.09 15.60
C SER A 146 8.17 9.41 14.58
N ASN A 147 8.68 8.37 13.94
CA ASN A 147 8.07 7.58 12.88
C ASN A 147 8.06 6.09 13.29
N PRO A 148 7.42 5.72 14.41
CA PRO A 148 7.49 4.35 14.92
C PRO A 148 6.82 3.35 13.98
N ARG A 149 5.89 3.81 13.12
CA ARG A 149 5.18 3.00 12.12
C ARG A 149 5.92 2.84 10.80
N GLY A 150 7.13 3.41 10.65
CA GLY A 150 7.89 3.29 9.41
C GLY A 150 7.16 3.88 8.19
N LEU A 151 6.40 4.97 8.38
CA LEU A 151 5.62 5.62 7.33
C LEU A 151 6.55 6.16 6.25
N CYS A 152 6.36 5.69 5.03
CA CYS A 152 7.12 6.09 3.85
C CYS A 152 6.38 5.62 2.58
N CYS A 153 6.34 6.48 1.57
CA CYS A 153 5.95 6.15 0.21
C CYS A 153 7.13 6.45 -0.70
N LEU A 154 7.55 5.47 -1.50
CA LEU A 154 8.60 5.63 -2.49
C LEU A 154 8.01 5.37 -3.88
N GLY A 155 7.96 6.42 -4.69
CA GLY A 155 7.64 6.34 -6.11
C GLY A 155 8.91 6.34 -6.98
N GLN A 156 8.72 6.44 -8.28
CA GLN A 156 9.79 6.60 -9.26
C GLN A 156 10.50 7.95 -9.12
N LYS A 157 9.75 9.03 -8.86
CA LYS A 157 10.30 10.40 -8.84
C LYS A 157 10.27 11.02 -7.46
N ARG A 158 9.55 10.43 -6.50
CA ARG A 158 9.29 11.03 -5.19
C ARG A 158 9.54 10.06 -4.06
N LEU A 159 10.08 10.59 -2.98
CA LEU A 159 10.15 9.95 -1.68
C LEU A 159 9.36 10.80 -0.69
N ILE A 160 8.36 10.22 -0.02
CA ILE A 160 7.43 10.92 0.85
C ILE A 160 7.37 10.24 2.22
N PHE A 161 7.55 11.01 3.30
CA PHE A 161 7.62 10.49 4.67
C PHE A 161 7.27 11.59 5.68
N PRO A 162 7.08 11.28 6.98
CA PRO A 162 6.86 12.29 8.01
C PRO A 162 7.97 13.34 8.05
N GLY A 163 7.62 14.61 8.11
CA GLY A 163 8.58 15.70 8.25
C GLY A 163 9.20 15.77 9.64
N ARG A 164 10.09 16.75 9.86
CA ARG A 164 10.79 16.99 11.13
C ARG A 164 9.89 17.41 12.28
N THR A 165 8.69 17.92 11.99
CA THR A 165 7.69 18.30 13.00
C THR A 165 6.47 17.39 12.88
N LYS A 166 5.86 17.02 14.02
CA LYS A 166 4.65 16.20 14.05
C LYS A 166 3.58 16.75 13.09
N GLY A 167 2.94 15.84 12.35
CA GLY A 167 1.88 16.18 11.40
C GLY A 167 2.35 16.82 10.09
N GLN A 168 3.64 17.10 9.93
CA GLN A 168 4.20 17.48 8.64
C GLN A 168 4.50 16.26 7.78
N VAL A 169 4.43 16.44 6.46
CA VAL A 169 4.95 15.51 5.46
C VAL A 169 6.10 16.20 4.73
N GLN A 170 7.17 15.46 4.49
CA GLN A 170 8.28 15.86 3.62
C GLN A 170 8.18 15.12 2.29
N ILE A 171 8.33 15.85 1.19
CA ILE A 171 8.31 15.34 -0.18
C ILE A 171 9.66 15.65 -0.81
N VAL A 172 10.47 14.62 -1.02
CA VAL A 172 11.76 14.70 -1.71
C VAL A 172 11.55 14.35 -3.17
N HIS A 173 11.87 15.28 -4.06
CA HIS A 173 11.89 15.04 -5.51
C HIS A 173 13.26 14.48 -5.87
N ILE A 174 13.33 13.21 -6.28
CA ILE A 174 14.59 12.46 -6.36
C ILE A 174 15.52 13.05 -7.43
N GLY A 175 14.98 13.40 -8.61
CA GLY A 175 15.76 13.94 -9.73
C GLY A 175 16.29 15.35 -9.49
N SER A 176 15.42 16.28 -9.05
CA SER A 176 15.79 17.67 -8.78
C SER A 176 16.47 17.87 -7.43
N LYS A 177 16.36 16.88 -6.52
CA LYS A 177 16.80 16.94 -5.11
C LYS A 177 16.15 18.08 -4.31
N THR A 178 15.02 18.60 -4.78
CA THR A 178 14.24 19.60 -4.06
C THR A 178 13.40 18.94 -2.99
N ILE A 179 13.14 19.67 -1.90
CA ILE A 179 12.35 19.19 -0.77
C ILE A 179 11.20 20.15 -0.55
N ASP A 180 10.00 19.60 -0.52
CA ASP A 180 8.77 20.29 -0.15
C ASP A 180 8.25 19.79 1.20
N ILE A 181 7.49 20.65 1.90
CA ILE A 181 6.86 20.32 3.18
C ILE A 181 5.37 20.65 3.11
N ILE A 182 4.54 19.73 3.58
CA ILE A 182 3.10 19.93 3.75
C ILE A 182 2.79 19.87 5.25
N PRO A 183 2.23 20.94 5.87
CA PRO A 183 1.71 20.88 7.23
C PRO A 183 0.36 20.15 7.24
N ALA A 184 0.41 18.82 7.12
CA ALA A 184 -0.75 18.01 6.79
C ALA A 184 -1.74 17.88 7.95
N HIS A 185 -1.27 17.78 9.19
CA HIS A 185 -2.07 17.60 10.40
C HIS A 185 -1.44 18.32 11.61
N THR A 186 -2.21 18.50 12.69
CA THR A 186 -1.71 19.10 13.94
C THR A 186 -1.06 18.08 14.88
N SER A 187 -1.42 16.81 14.74
CA SER A 187 -0.89 15.68 15.50
C SER A 187 -0.08 14.74 14.60
N ALA A 188 0.54 13.70 15.18
CA ALA A 188 1.44 12.83 14.43
C ALA A 188 0.70 12.11 13.30
N LEU A 189 1.42 11.79 12.23
CA LEU A 189 0.86 11.03 11.11
C LEU A 189 0.66 9.56 11.52
N SER A 190 -0.42 8.95 11.04
CA SER A 190 -0.70 7.52 11.28
C SER A 190 -0.62 6.67 10.02
N ALA A 191 -0.95 7.23 8.84
CA ALA A 191 -0.78 6.57 7.55
C ALA A 191 -0.59 7.58 6.40
N LEU A 192 0.10 7.13 5.35
CA LEU A 192 0.38 7.85 4.11
C LEU A 192 0.10 6.95 2.90
N ALA A 193 -0.38 7.53 1.79
CA ALA A 193 -0.45 6.84 0.50
C ALA A 193 -0.21 7.82 -0.66
N LEU A 194 0.60 7.39 -1.62
CA LEU A 194 0.88 8.10 -2.87
C LEU A 194 0.07 7.44 -4.00
N SER A 195 -0.56 8.22 -4.86
CA SER A 195 -1.19 7.68 -6.08
C SER A 195 -0.14 7.16 -7.05
N LYS A 196 -0.52 6.21 -7.91
CA LYS A 196 0.40 5.55 -8.86
C LYS A 196 1.09 6.51 -9.82
N ASP A 197 0.41 7.59 -10.20
CA ASP A 197 0.93 8.68 -11.04
C ASP A 197 1.71 9.75 -10.25
N GLU A 198 1.84 9.58 -8.94
CA GLU A 198 2.53 10.47 -8.01
C GLU A 198 2.00 11.90 -7.98
N THR A 199 0.71 12.09 -8.31
CA THR A 199 0.05 13.40 -8.33
C THR A 199 -0.74 13.70 -7.06
N LEU A 200 -1.23 12.66 -6.38
CA LEU A 200 -2.03 12.77 -5.16
C LEU A 200 -1.34 12.11 -3.97
N LEU A 201 -1.45 12.75 -2.82
CA LEU A 201 -1.00 12.23 -1.53
C LEU A 201 -2.19 12.18 -0.57
N ALA A 202 -2.46 11.03 0.02
CA ALA A 202 -3.41 10.88 1.12
C ALA A 202 -2.68 10.83 2.46
N THR A 203 -3.21 11.51 3.46
CA THR A 203 -2.63 11.57 4.81
C THR A 203 -3.69 11.45 5.89
N THR A 204 -3.33 10.81 7.00
CA THR A 204 -4.15 10.75 8.21
C THR A 204 -3.29 10.98 9.45
N SER A 205 -3.91 11.49 10.51
CA SER A 205 -3.25 11.65 11.82
C SER A 205 -3.56 10.49 12.76
N ASP A 206 -2.84 10.43 13.88
CA ASP A 206 -3.10 9.54 15.03
C ASP A 206 -4.51 9.65 15.61
N THR A 207 -5.23 10.73 15.33
CA THR A 207 -6.65 10.91 15.70
C THR A 207 -7.55 10.10 14.75
N GLY A 208 -7.14 10.00 13.48
CA GLY A 208 -7.76 9.14 12.46
C GLY A 208 -9.21 9.46 12.09
N THR A 209 -9.78 10.58 12.54
CA THR A 209 -11.16 10.99 12.20
C THR A 209 -11.26 11.61 10.81
N LEU A 210 -10.19 12.26 10.36
CA LEU A 210 -10.10 12.93 9.07
C LEU A 210 -9.00 12.31 8.20
N ILE A 211 -9.31 12.17 6.92
CA ILE A 211 -8.36 11.85 5.85
C ILE A 211 -8.26 13.06 4.94
N ARG A 212 -7.04 13.45 4.57
CA ARG A 212 -6.80 14.57 3.67
C ARG A 212 -6.12 14.09 2.41
N VAL A 213 -6.57 14.60 1.26
CA VAL A 213 -5.92 14.37 -0.03
C VAL A 213 -5.33 15.68 -0.53
N TRP A 214 -4.08 15.62 -0.97
CA TRP A 214 -3.27 16.76 -1.37
C TRP A 214 -2.82 16.60 -2.81
N SER A 215 -2.77 17.72 -3.55
CA SER A 215 -2.00 17.79 -4.78
C SER A 215 -0.52 17.83 -4.42
N VAL A 216 0.25 16.90 -4.97
CA VAL A 216 1.68 16.84 -4.74
C VAL A 216 2.40 18.01 -5.43
N ALA A 217 1.91 18.45 -6.59
CA ALA A 217 2.54 19.52 -7.37
C ALA A 217 2.34 20.91 -6.72
N SER A 218 1.10 21.25 -6.37
CA SER A 218 0.76 22.56 -5.80
C SER A 218 0.87 22.59 -4.27
N LYS A 219 0.96 21.42 -3.62
CA LYS A 219 0.95 21.26 -2.15
C LYS A 219 -0.35 21.71 -1.50
N SER A 220 -1.40 21.93 -2.30
CA SER A 220 -2.72 22.32 -1.80
C SER A 220 -3.50 21.09 -1.34
N ARG A 221 -4.30 21.26 -0.29
CA ARG A 221 -5.28 20.25 0.11
C ARG A 221 -6.46 20.31 -0.86
N LEU A 222 -6.70 19.20 -1.57
CA LEU A 222 -7.81 19.08 -2.51
C LEU A 222 -9.08 18.61 -1.80
N HIS A 223 -8.96 17.59 -0.95
CA HIS A 223 -10.10 16.97 -0.29
C HIS A 223 -9.84 16.76 1.20
N GLU A 224 -10.91 16.80 1.99
CA GLU A 224 -10.94 16.40 3.39
C GLU A 224 -12.16 15.52 3.60
N PHE A 225 -11.91 14.27 3.99
CA PHE A 225 -12.94 13.27 4.22
C PHE A 225 -13.05 12.95 5.70
N ARG A 226 -14.28 12.72 6.16
CA ARG A 226 -14.54 12.21 7.50
C ARG A 226 -14.75 10.70 7.47
N ARG A 227 -13.91 9.99 8.21
CA ARG A 227 -14.03 8.54 8.44
C ARG A 227 -15.12 8.22 9.46
N GLY A 228 -15.18 9.01 10.53
CA GLY A 228 -16.16 8.87 11.60
C GLY A 228 -16.00 9.97 12.66
N LEU A 229 -16.90 9.97 13.65
CA LEU A 229 -16.84 10.90 14.78
C LEU A 229 -15.79 10.48 15.80
N ASP A 230 -15.76 9.19 16.14
CA ASP A 230 -14.84 8.65 17.13
C ASP A 230 -13.42 8.51 16.59
N PRO A 231 -12.37 8.74 17.38
CA PRO A 231 -11.00 8.41 17.01
C PRO A 231 -10.82 6.93 16.62
N ALA A 232 -9.90 6.69 15.70
CA ALA A 232 -9.54 5.34 15.25
C ALA A 232 -8.07 5.29 14.83
N THR A 233 -7.42 4.18 15.12
CA THR A 233 -6.09 3.88 14.58
C THR A 233 -6.24 3.48 13.12
N ILE A 234 -5.79 4.34 12.20
CA ILE A 234 -5.72 3.99 10.77
C ILE A 234 -4.55 3.05 10.55
N PHE A 235 -4.78 1.94 9.85
CA PHE A 235 -3.74 0.98 9.53
C PHE A 235 -3.14 1.20 8.15
N SER A 236 -3.99 1.43 7.15
CA SER A 236 -3.54 1.55 5.76
C SER A 236 -4.44 2.49 4.96
N LEU A 237 -3.83 3.11 3.96
CA LEU A 237 -4.45 3.95 2.94
C LEU A 237 -3.99 3.42 1.58
N ALA A 238 -4.87 3.35 0.59
CA ALA A 238 -4.49 2.99 -0.77
C ALA A 238 -5.40 3.64 -1.82
N PHE A 239 -4.80 4.33 -2.79
CA PHE A 239 -5.52 4.79 -3.98
C PHE A 239 -5.79 3.64 -4.95
N SER A 240 -6.94 3.66 -5.61
CA SER A 240 -7.17 2.82 -6.79
C SER A 240 -6.19 3.20 -7.91
N PRO A 241 -5.96 2.32 -8.92
CA PRO A 241 -5.04 2.58 -10.02
C PRO A 241 -5.24 3.93 -10.72
N SER A 242 -6.49 4.35 -10.94
CA SER A 242 -6.82 5.67 -11.52
C SER A 242 -6.94 6.80 -10.49
N ALA A 243 -6.70 6.50 -9.21
CA ALA A 243 -6.89 7.37 -8.06
C ALA A 243 -8.33 7.92 -7.89
N ARG A 244 -9.33 7.27 -8.51
CA ARG A 244 -10.76 7.58 -8.34
C ARG A 244 -11.27 7.20 -6.96
N TYR A 245 -10.69 6.16 -6.34
CA TYR A 245 -11.08 5.69 -5.02
C TYR A 245 -9.90 5.76 -4.06
N LEU A 246 -10.20 6.03 -2.79
CA LEU A 246 -9.27 5.88 -1.67
C LEU A 246 -9.86 4.89 -0.66
N ALA A 247 -9.15 3.79 -0.44
CA ALA A 247 -9.47 2.80 0.57
C ALA A 247 -8.78 3.10 1.89
N VAL A 248 -9.48 2.89 3.00
CA VAL A 248 -9.01 3.17 4.36
C VAL A 248 -9.43 2.04 5.30
N THR A 249 -8.48 1.44 6.02
CA THR A 249 -8.72 0.45 7.07
C THR A 249 -8.34 1.01 8.45
N SER A 250 -9.04 0.57 9.48
CA SER A 250 -8.80 1.03 10.85
C SER A 250 -9.13 -0.03 11.91
N ASP A 251 -8.78 0.25 13.16
CA ASP A 251 -9.13 -0.57 14.33
C ASP A 251 -10.65 -0.70 14.59
N LYS A 252 -11.49 0.02 13.85
CA LYS A 252 -12.96 -0.12 13.88
C LYS A 252 -13.49 -1.30 13.06
N SER A 253 -12.61 -2.13 12.49
CA SER A 253 -12.98 -3.29 11.65
C SER A 253 -13.81 -2.92 10.43
N THR A 254 -13.66 -1.68 9.93
CA THR A 254 -14.36 -1.18 8.74
C THR A 254 -13.36 -0.77 7.67
N LEU A 255 -13.64 -1.23 6.45
CA LEU A 255 -13.04 -0.75 5.22
C LEU A 255 -13.92 0.38 4.69
N HIS A 256 -13.39 1.60 4.65
CA HIS A 256 -14.04 2.75 4.04
C HIS A 256 -13.48 2.99 2.64
N ILE A 257 -14.36 3.25 1.68
CA ILE A 257 -14.00 3.70 0.33
C ILE A 257 -14.54 5.12 0.14
N PHE A 258 -13.66 6.04 -0.26
CA PHE A 258 -13.99 7.41 -0.61
C PHE A 258 -13.87 7.61 -2.10
N ASP A 259 -14.84 8.29 -2.70
CA ASP A 259 -14.66 8.84 -4.04
C ASP A 259 -13.70 10.03 -3.96
N VAL A 260 -12.70 10.04 -4.84
CA VAL A 260 -11.74 11.12 -5.00
C VAL A 260 -12.04 11.78 -6.35
N PRO A 261 -12.78 12.89 -6.38
CA PRO A 261 -13.07 13.59 -7.62
C PRO A 261 -11.77 13.98 -8.34
N SER A 262 -11.74 13.73 -9.65
CA SER A 262 -10.63 14.15 -10.51
C SER A 262 -10.46 15.66 -10.39
N HIS A 263 -9.22 16.08 -10.15
CA HIS A 263 -8.83 17.46 -10.29
C HIS A 263 -8.25 17.60 -11.69
N ALA A 264 -8.96 18.28 -12.59
CA ALA A 264 -8.32 18.71 -13.84
C ALA A 264 -7.07 19.51 -13.46
N PRO A 265 -5.92 19.32 -14.12
CA PRO A 265 -4.76 20.15 -13.85
C PRO A 265 -5.19 21.60 -14.02
N ASP A 266 -4.89 22.46 -13.02
CA ASP A 266 -5.30 23.86 -12.96
C ASP A 266 -5.19 24.53 -14.33
N SER A 267 -6.28 24.53 -15.11
CA SER A 267 -6.40 25.45 -16.23
C SER A 267 -6.52 26.82 -15.59
N HIS A 268 -5.62 27.72 -15.97
CA HIS A 268 -5.53 29.11 -15.51
C HIS A 268 -6.87 29.68 -15.02
N PRO A 269 -6.90 30.41 -13.88
CA PRO A 269 -8.12 31.11 -13.47
C PRO A 269 -8.62 31.93 -14.66
N PRO A 270 -9.94 31.93 -14.95
CA PRO A 270 -10.47 32.69 -16.07
C PRO A 270 -10.00 34.13 -15.91
N THR A 271 -9.23 34.61 -16.89
CA THR A 271 -8.88 36.01 -17.02
C THR A 271 -10.19 36.79 -16.90
N PRO A 272 -10.35 37.72 -15.94
CA PRO A 272 -11.58 38.48 -15.84
C PRO A 272 -11.77 39.20 -17.17
N GLU A 273 -12.88 38.90 -17.86
CA GLU A 273 -13.24 39.61 -19.08
C GLU A 273 -13.23 41.11 -18.79
N PRO A 274 -12.62 41.94 -19.65
CA PRO A 274 -12.63 43.37 -19.45
C PRO A 274 -14.08 43.85 -19.46
N VAL A 275 -14.51 44.40 -18.33
CA VAL A 275 -15.81 45.05 -18.14
C VAL A 275 -16.02 46.04 -19.28
N SER A 276 -16.91 45.72 -20.21
CA SER A 276 -17.27 46.60 -21.31
C SER A 276 -17.91 47.86 -20.75
N ARG A 277 -17.19 48.98 -20.89
CA ARG A 277 -17.68 50.32 -20.55
C ARG A 277 -18.94 50.65 -21.37
N PRO A 278 -19.98 51.27 -20.78
CA PRO A 278 -21.19 51.60 -21.53
C PRO A 278 -20.90 52.66 -22.61
N LYS A 279 -21.45 52.42 -23.80
CA LYS A 279 -21.33 53.29 -24.98
C LYS A 279 -21.99 54.65 -24.70
N ARG A 280 -21.19 55.72 -24.70
CA ARG A 280 -21.68 57.10 -24.81
C ARG A 280 -21.88 57.43 -26.29
N HIS A 281 -23.09 57.85 -26.65
CA HIS A 281 -23.41 58.44 -27.93
C HIS A 281 -22.77 59.83 -28.04
N SER A 282 -22.05 60.11 -29.14
CA SER A 282 -22.01 61.45 -29.72
C SER A 282 -21.50 61.44 -31.16
N ASN A 283 -22.11 62.36 -31.92
CA ASN A 283 -22.14 62.55 -33.36
C ASN A 283 -20.81 62.72 -34.12
N ALA A 284 -20.97 62.52 -35.43
CA ALA A 284 -20.02 62.68 -36.52
C ALA A 284 -19.25 64.01 -36.57
N SER A 285 -18.00 63.96 -37.05
CA SER A 285 -17.50 64.93 -38.04
C SER A 285 -16.22 64.45 -38.76
N LEU A 286 -16.24 64.69 -40.07
CA LEU A 286 -15.27 64.70 -41.18
C LEU A 286 -13.75 64.41 -40.98
N LYS A 287 -13.20 63.74 -42.01
CA LYS A 287 -11.78 63.49 -42.34
C LYS A 287 -11.01 64.79 -42.66
N PRO A 288 -9.65 64.78 -42.75
CA PRO A 288 -9.00 64.45 -44.02
C PRO A 288 -7.70 63.60 -43.94
N ARG A 289 -7.29 63.10 -45.12
CA ARG A 289 -6.16 62.22 -45.46
C ARG A 289 -4.80 62.93 -45.35
N THR A 290 -3.74 62.18 -45.02
CA THR A 290 -2.40 62.31 -45.63
C THR A 290 -1.70 60.94 -45.75
N ALA A 291 -0.97 60.79 -46.86
CA ALA A 291 -0.04 59.68 -47.20
C ALA A 291 1.24 59.80 -46.33
N SER A 292 2.25 58.94 -46.27
CA SER A 292 2.84 57.82 -47.04
C SER A 292 3.89 57.21 -46.07
N VAL A 293 4.39 55.97 -46.19
CA VAL A 293 5.63 55.59 -46.89
C VAL A 293 5.98 54.17 -46.39
N SER A 294 6.41 53.31 -47.31
CA SER A 294 6.84 51.92 -47.15
C SER A 294 8.34 51.76 -46.86
N LYS A 295 8.72 50.73 -46.07
CA LYS A 295 9.85 49.76 -46.22
C LYS A 295 10.38 49.26 -44.84
N PRO A 296 11.19 48.18 -44.75
CA PRO A 296 11.10 46.89 -45.43
C PRO A 296 11.18 45.69 -44.45
N ARG A 297 10.93 44.48 -45.00
CA ARG A 297 10.87 43.17 -44.34
C ARG A 297 12.26 42.65 -43.96
N ARG A 298 12.43 42.14 -42.72
CA ARG A 298 13.62 41.42 -42.24
C ARG A 298 13.44 39.90 -42.46
N PRO A 299 14.48 39.15 -42.86
CA PRO A 299 14.36 37.70 -43.10
C PRO A 299 14.24 36.89 -41.81
N THR A 300 13.40 35.86 -41.86
CA THR A 300 13.23 34.80 -40.86
C THR A 300 14.33 33.74 -40.98
N PRO A 301 14.89 33.21 -39.87
CA PRO A 301 15.77 32.05 -39.91
C PRO A 301 14.97 30.72 -40.08
N PRO A 302 15.59 29.67 -40.66
CA PRO A 302 14.94 28.37 -40.89
C PRO A 302 14.82 27.52 -39.60
N PRO A 303 13.92 26.52 -39.58
CA PRO A 303 13.75 25.62 -38.45
C PRO A 303 14.89 24.59 -38.35
N PRO A 304 15.27 24.14 -37.13
CA PRO A 304 16.12 22.97 -36.97
C PRO A 304 15.32 21.69 -37.25
N VAL A 305 16.04 20.74 -37.84
CA VAL A 305 15.62 19.46 -38.40
C VAL A 305 15.49 18.42 -37.27
N ASP A 306 14.48 17.56 -37.39
CA ASP A 306 14.27 16.35 -36.60
C ASP A 306 15.41 15.36 -36.78
N ASP A 307 15.84 14.70 -35.71
CA ASP A 307 16.43 13.35 -35.75
C ASP A 307 16.30 12.65 -34.38
N ASP A 308 16.01 11.35 -34.48
CA ASP A 308 16.17 10.27 -33.50
C ASP A 308 15.07 9.99 -32.46
N ASP A 309 14.01 9.42 -33.03
CA ASP A 309 13.23 8.28 -32.52
C ASP A 309 14.14 7.12 -32.03
N PHE A 310 14.08 6.79 -30.73
CA PHE A 310 14.55 5.51 -30.21
C PHE A 310 13.45 4.89 -29.35
N GLY A 311 12.70 3.98 -30.00
CA GLY A 311 11.76 3.07 -29.36
C GLY A 311 12.43 2.13 -28.36
N LEU A 312 11.78 1.96 -27.21
CA LEU A 312 12.05 0.86 -26.28
C LEU A 312 10.85 -0.08 -26.34
N ASP A 313 10.81 -0.87 -27.41
CA ASP A 313 10.07 -2.12 -27.46
C ASP A 313 11.05 -3.30 -27.43
N ALA A 314 10.57 -4.42 -26.87
CA ALA A 314 11.17 -5.76 -26.83
C ALA A 314 12.19 -6.06 -25.72
N LEU A 315 11.67 -6.54 -24.59
CA LEU A 315 12.26 -7.72 -23.94
C LEU A 315 11.32 -8.91 -24.18
N SER A 316 11.40 -9.45 -25.40
CA SER A 316 10.89 -10.78 -25.73
C SER A 316 11.81 -11.83 -25.10
N PHE A 317 11.24 -12.64 -24.20
CA PHE A 317 11.88 -13.89 -23.81
C PHE A 317 11.57 -14.93 -24.87
N SER A 318 12.62 -15.41 -25.54
CA SER A 318 12.56 -16.57 -26.41
C SER A 318 12.27 -17.82 -25.58
N GLU A 319 11.12 -18.44 -25.83
CA GLU A 319 10.90 -19.86 -25.59
C GLU A 319 11.72 -20.63 -26.64
N ASP A 320 12.61 -21.52 -26.20
CA ASP A 320 13.08 -22.62 -27.03
C ASP A 320 13.18 -23.92 -26.21
N SER A 321 12.30 -24.83 -26.64
CA SER A 321 12.31 -26.29 -26.68
C SER A 321 13.45 -27.13 -26.05
N LEU A 322 13.00 -28.09 -25.22
CA LEU A 322 13.28 -29.54 -25.26
C LEU A 322 14.61 -30.03 -25.88
N SER A 323 15.42 -30.70 -25.07
CA SER A 323 16.01 -31.99 -25.49
C SER A 323 16.27 -32.92 -24.30
N THR A 324 16.05 -34.19 -24.59
CA THR A 324 16.09 -35.40 -23.78
C THR A 324 17.50 -35.85 -23.42
N SER A 325 17.69 -36.40 -22.22
CA SER A 325 18.53 -37.60 -22.05
C SER A 325 18.14 -38.37 -20.80
N GLU A 326 17.74 -39.62 -21.03
CA GLU A 326 17.62 -40.68 -20.03
C GLU A 326 18.99 -41.00 -19.41
N THR A 327 19.01 -41.46 -18.16
CA THR A 327 19.66 -42.71 -17.74
C THR A 327 19.50 -42.96 -16.24
N GLY A 328 19.05 -44.18 -15.89
CA GLY A 328 19.56 -44.91 -14.73
C GLY A 328 18.75 -44.89 -13.43
N SER A 329 17.72 -45.73 -13.33
CA SER A 329 17.28 -46.30 -12.04
C SER A 329 18.31 -47.29 -11.47
N PRO A 330 18.25 -47.60 -10.16
CA PRO A 330 17.72 -48.92 -9.82
C PRO A 330 16.77 -48.98 -8.59
N HIS A 331 15.72 -49.74 -8.83
CA HIS A 331 14.84 -50.59 -8.00
C HIS A 331 15.01 -50.77 -6.48
N ALA A 332 13.81 -50.91 -5.86
CA ALA A 332 13.40 -51.74 -4.72
C ALA A 332 13.77 -51.24 -3.30
N THR A 333 12.88 -51.19 -2.29
CA THR A 333 12.02 -52.30 -1.81
C THR A 333 11.02 -51.76 -0.75
N LEU A 334 9.72 -52.08 -0.86
CA LEU A 334 8.73 -52.04 0.23
C LEU A 334 8.72 -53.41 0.94
N PRO A 335 8.48 -53.51 2.28
CA PRO A 335 7.12 -53.77 2.81
C PRO A 335 6.96 -53.40 4.32
N PRO A 336 5.94 -53.90 5.08
CA PRO A 336 4.50 -54.03 4.84
C PRO A 336 3.63 -53.31 5.89
N SER A 337 2.35 -53.26 5.57
CA SER A 337 1.18 -52.91 6.39
C SER A 337 1.13 -53.61 7.76
N ILE A 338 0.77 -52.86 8.82
CA ILE A 338 0.43 -53.42 10.14
C ILE A 338 -1.03 -53.08 10.50
N ILE A 339 -1.70 -54.17 10.86
CA ILE A 339 -3.06 -54.43 11.31
C ILE A 339 -3.50 -53.56 12.51
N GLU A 340 -4.70 -52.97 12.41
CA GLU A 340 -5.49 -52.44 13.54
C GLU A 340 -6.12 -53.56 14.39
N PRO A 341 -6.32 -53.32 15.70
CA PRO A 341 -7.37 -54.01 16.47
C PRO A 341 -8.37 -53.02 17.12
N PRO A 342 -9.50 -53.52 17.64
CA PRO A 342 -10.82 -52.93 17.41
C PRO A 342 -11.36 -52.02 18.52
N HIS A 343 -12.40 -51.26 18.14
CA HIS A 343 -13.26 -50.42 18.96
C HIS A 343 -13.95 -51.14 20.13
N SER A 344 -14.20 -50.38 21.22
CA SER A 344 -15.34 -50.55 22.15
C SER A 344 -15.53 -49.31 23.06
N PRO A 345 -16.73 -49.06 23.65
CA PRO A 345 -17.41 -47.76 23.52
C PRO A 345 -17.70 -46.96 24.81
N SER A 346 -18.10 -45.70 24.58
CA SER A 346 -19.08 -44.88 25.32
C SER A 346 -18.69 -44.12 26.61
N GLY A 347 -19.03 -42.82 26.61
CA GLY A 347 -19.14 -41.95 27.80
C GLY A 347 -19.47 -40.49 27.38
N PRO A 348 -20.53 -39.85 27.90
CA PRO A 348 -21.18 -38.71 27.24
C PRO A 348 -20.49 -37.38 27.56
N ARG A 349 -20.31 -36.50 26.57
CA ARG A 349 -20.02 -35.08 26.81
C ARG A 349 -20.95 -34.18 26.01
N ARG A 350 -21.41 -33.16 26.74
CA ARG A 350 -22.42 -32.14 26.41
C ARG A 350 -22.17 -31.38 25.11
N PRO A 351 -23.22 -30.84 24.47
CA PRO A 351 -23.10 -30.08 23.25
C PRO A 351 -22.48 -28.70 23.52
N SER A 352 -21.31 -28.44 22.93
CA SER A 352 -20.85 -27.07 22.64
C SER A 352 -21.34 -26.70 21.25
N SER A 353 -22.20 -25.69 21.19
CA SER A 353 -22.78 -25.15 19.96
C SER A 353 -21.70 -24.51 19.09
N HIS A 354 -21.12 -25.29 18.17
CA HIS A 354 -20.48 -24.78 16.97
C HIS A 354 -21.44 -25.04 15.81
N LEU A 355 -22.12 -23.99 15.36
CA LEU A 355 -22.65 -23.93 14.01
C LEU A 355 -21.69 -23.02 13.24
N SER A 356 -20.80 -23.66 12.48
CA SER A 356 -20.23 -23.02 11.30
C SER A 356 -21.32 -23.00 10.23
N SER A 357 -21.52 -21.86 9.59
CA SER A 357 -22.36 -21.75 8.41
C SER A 357 -21.60 -21.00 7.34
N SER A 358 -21.21 -21.72 6.30
CA SER A 358 -20.92 -21.17 4.97
C SER A 358 -22.22 -20.71 4.29
N PRO A 359 -22.10 -20.05 3.13
CA PRO A 359 -22.26 -18.61 2.94
C PRO A 359 -23.74 -18.19 2.85
N ASP A 360 -24.21 -17.35 3.77
CA ASP A 360 -25.47 -16.64 3.56
C ASP A 360 -25.23 -15.37 2.73
N VAL A 361 -26.01 -15.26 1.65
CA VAL A 361 -26.21 -14.03 0.90
C VAL A 361 -26.72 -12.96 1.88
N ILE A 362 -25.93 -11.91 2.11
CA ILE A 362 -26.32 -10.82 3.01
C ILE A 362 -27.54 -10.10 2.40
N LYS A 363 -28.67 -10.18 3.12
CA LYS A 363 -29.85 -9.35 2.88
C LYS A 363 -29.60 -7.95 3.43
N ALA A 364 -30.22 -6.94 2.83
CA ALA A 364 -30.08 -5.50 3.11
C ALA A 364 -30.38 -5.05 4.57
N ALA A 365 -30.62 -5.96 5.51
CA ALA A 365 -31.01 -5.65 6.88
C ALA A 365 -29.83 -5.48 7.86
N ASP A 366 -28.62 -5.94 7.54
CA ASP A 366 -27.45 -5.86 8.44
C ASP A 366 -26.68 -4.53 8.35
N THR A 367 -27.09 -3.62 7.46
CA THR A 367 -26.52 -2.27 7.27
C THR A 367 -27.23 -1.18 8.09
N ALA A 368 -28.24 -1.53 8.90
CA ALA A 368 -29.16 -0.57 9.51
C ALA A 368 -28.61 0.23 10.72
N GLY A 369 -27.35 0.04 11.13
CA GLY A 369 -26.78 0.72 12.30
C GLY A 369 -26.02 2.03 12.04
N TYR A 370 -25.58 2.29 10.79
CA TYR A 370 -24.67 3.42 10.49
C TYR A 370 -24.92 4.08 9.13
N MET A 371 -26.19 4.24 8.74
CA MET A 371 -26.55 5.21 7.72
C MET A 371 -27.33 6.35 8.36
N ALA A 372 -26.67 7.49 8.58
CA ALA A 372 -27.41 8.73 8.76
C ALA A 372 -28.18 9.01 7.45
N PRO A 373 -29.51 9.22 7.47
CA PRO A 373 -30.27 9.50 6.28
C PRO A 373 -29.77 10.80 5.64
N GLN A 374 -29.36 10.73 4.36
CA GLN A 374 -29.10 11.89 3.50
C GLN A 374 -30.39 12.69 3.36
N LYS A 375 -30.58 13.72 4.20
CA LYS A 375 -31.78 14.55 4.12
C LYS A 375 -31.53 16.05 4.33
N TYR A 376 -30.37 16.60 4.01
CA TYR A 376 -30.17 18.06 4.06
C TYR A 376 -29.23 18.59 2.98
N GLY A 377 -29.62 18.47 1.70
CA GLY A 377 -28.90 19.09 0.58
C GLY A 377 -29.03 20.63 0.53
N ALA A 378 -30.00 21.22 1.23
CA ALA A 378 -30.29 22.65 1.16
C ALA A 378 -29.79 23.48 2.36
N LEU A 379 -29.35 22.85 3.47
CA LEU A 379 -28.86 23.57 4.66
C LEU A 379 -27.32 23.64 4.74
N ALA A 380 -26.59 22.89 3.91
CA ALA A 380 -25.13 22.89 3.87
C ALA A 380 -24.52 24.11 3.15
N SER A 381 -25.34 24.92 2.45
CA SER A 381 -24.90 26.13 1.75
C SER A 381 -25.05 27.43 2.57
N LEU A 382 -25.46 27.34 3.84
CA LEU A 382 -25.57 28.51 4.71
C LEU A 382 -24.19 28.88 5.27
N PRO A 383 -23.76 30.16 5.16
CA PRO A 383 -22.64 30.62 5.97
C PRO A 383 -23.05 30.41 7.44
N TYR A 384 -22.21 29.75 8.25
CA TYR A 384 -22.42 29.41 9.67
C TYR A 384 -23.12 28.08 10.01
N ALA A 385 -23.40 27.17 9.05
CA ALA A 385 -23.83 25.82 9.41
C ALA A 385 -22.74 25.06 10.21
N PRO A 386 -23.09 24.32 11.28
CA PRO A 386 -22.11 23.53 12.03
C PRO A 386 -21.42 22.50 11.10
N ARG A 387 -20.08 22.41 11.18
CA ARG A 387 -19.22 21.60 10.27
C ARG A 387 -19.67 20.14 10.08
N ILE A 388 -20.39 19.59 11.05
CA ILE A 388 -21.00 18.25 11.00
C ILE A 388 -21.92 18.07 9.77
N LEU A 389 -22.50 19.14 9.24
CA LEU A 389 -23.39 19.12 8.07
C LEU A 389 -22.67 19.26 6.71
N SER A 390 -21.39 19.66 6.69
CA SER A 390 -20.60 19.87 5.47
C SER A 390 -19.56 18.77 5.21
N ASP A 391 -19.40 17.82 6.12
CA ASP A 391 -18.37 16.80 6.04
C ASP A 391 -18.66 15.78 4.95
N THR A 392 -17.65 15.45 4.14
CA THR A 392 -17.75 14.40 3.13
C THR A 392 -17.37 13.05 3.74
N TYR A 393 -18.34 12.13 3.81
CA TYR A 393 -18.14 10.78 4.36
C TYR A 393 -17.78 9.78 3.26
N SER A 394 -17.39 8.56 3.67
CA SER A 394 -17.14 7.46 2.75
C SER A 394 -18.37 7.17 1.90
N SER A 395 -18.18 6.99 0.60
CA SER A 395 -19.29 6.64 -0.29
C SER A 395 -19.71 5.18 -0.11
N MET A 396 -18.81 4.33 0.38
CA MET A 396 -19.07 2.92 0.66
C MET A 396 -18.28 2.47 1.89
N SER A 397 -18.80 1.49 2.61
CA SER A 397 -18.06 0.82 3.67
C SER A 397 -18.53 -0.61 3.87
N CYS A 398 -17.63 -1.50 4.25
CA CYS A 398 -17.95 -2.85 4.69
C CYS A 398 -17.08 -3.27 5.87
N ARG A 399 -17.50 -4.31 6.59
CA ARG A 399 -16.67 -4.90 7.65
C ARG A 399 -15.53 -5.72 7.03
N PHE A 400 -14.37 -5.69 7.67
CA PHE A 400 -13.29 -6.66 7.46
C PHE A 400 -12.86 -7.20 8.82
N GLU A 401 -12.27 -8.39 8.88
CA GLU A 401 -11.89 -9.02 10.13
C GLU A 401 -10.49 -8.56 10.56
N ILE A 402 -10.39 -8.17 11.83
CA ILE A 402 -9.11 -7.89 12.50
C ILE A 402 -8.85 -9.11 13.37
N GLY A 403 -7.89 -9.96 12.97
CA GLY A 403 -7.55 -11.16 13.72
C GLY A 403 -7.29 -10.89 15.21
N ASP A 404 -7.91 -11.69 16.08
CA ASP A 404 -7.72 -11.66 17.53
C ASP A 404 -6.31 -12.14 17.87
N GLU A 405 -5.48 -11.27 18.45
CA GLU A 405 -4.19 -11.68 19.02
C GLU A 405 -4.37 -11.99 20.50
N ARG A 406 -3.87 -13.14 20.94
CA ARG A 406 -3.69 -13.35 22.37
C ARG A 406 -2.69 -12.31 22.85
N SER A 407 -3.04 -11.54 23.88
CA SER A 407 -2.16 -10.57 24.51
C SER A 407 -0.98 -11.28 25.19
N ARG A 408 0.00 -11.77 24.42
CA ARG A 408 1.29 -12.19 24.97
C ARG A 408 1.94 -10.94 25.54
N GLY A 409 2.10 -10.92 26.86
CA GLY A 409 2.57 -9.77 27.61
C GLY A 409 3.89 -9.26 27.05
N LYS A 410 3.93 -7.99 26.63
CA LYS A 410 5.15 -7.32 26.20
C LYS A 410 6.21 -7.45 27.29
N GLY A 411 7.33 -8.10 26.99
CA GLY A 411 8.47 -8.11 27.89
C GLY A 411 9.04 -6.70 28.07
N PRO A 412 9.66 -6.39 29.23
CA PRO A 412 10.35 -5.12 29.40
C PRO A 412 11.54 -5.05 28.42
N GLY A 413 11.39 -4.27 27.35
CA GLY A 413 12.39 -4.14 26.27
C GLY A 413 11.82 -4.34 24.85
N GLU A 414 10.64 -4.93 24.70
CA GLU A 414 9.95 -5.07 23.40
C GLU A 414 9.26 -3.75 23.01
N LYS A 415 10.02 -2.82 22.45
CA LYS A 415 9.47 -1.72 21.63
C LYS A 415 9.16 -2.20 20.21
N GLY A 416 8.51 -3.36 20.07
CA GLY A 416 8.08 -3.92 18.80
C GLY A 416 6.70 -3.40 18.39
N MET A 417 6.57 -2.92 17.16
CA MET A 417 5.29 -2.71 16.50
C MET A 417 4.65 -4.09 16.28
N GLY A 418 3.38 -4.25 16.65
CA GLY A 418 2.63 -5.45 16.28
C GLY A 418 2.54 -5.57 14.76
N PRO A 419 2.31 -6.78 14.23
CA PRO A 419 2.25 -7.03 12.80
C PRO A 419 1.23 -6.11 12.11
N ALA A 420 1.53 -5.68 10.88
CA ALA A 420 0.66 -4.78 10.14
C ALA A 420 -0.70 -5.45 9.87
N LYS A 421 -1.75 -4.96 10.55
CA LYS A 421 -3.12 -5.45 10.36
C LYS A 421 -3.79 -4.64 9.25
N GLY A 422 -4.31 -5.31 8.23
CA GLY A 422 -5.13 -4.67 7.22
C GLY A 422 -4.37 -3.76 6.26
N VAL A 423 -3.22 -4.24 5.76
CA VAL A 423 -2.53 -3.63 4.61
C VAL A 423 -3.44 -3.73 3.38
N VAL A 424 -3.72 -2.61 2.73
CA VAL A 424 -4.64 -2.53 1.59
C VAL A 424 -3.89 -2.43 0.27
N GLY A 425 -4.35 -3.16 -0.74
CA GLY A 425 -3.86 -3.07 -2.12
C GLY A 425 -4.98 -3.19 -3.12
N TRP A 426 -4.98 -2.32 -4.14
CA TRP A 426 -5.92 -2.43 -5.25
C TRP A 426 -5.37 -3.37 -6.33
N LEU A 427 -6.10 -4.45 -6.59
CA LEU A 427 -5.79 -5.39 -7.66
C LEU A 427 -6.22 -4.82 -9.02
N GLU A 428 -7.39 -4.19 -9.06
CA GLU A 428 -8.01 -3.60 -10.25
C GLU A 428 -8.66 -2.28 -9.81
N GLU A 429 -9.33 -1.56 -10.72
CA GLU A 429 -9.98 -0.29 -10.35
C GLU A 429 -11.10 -0.47 -9.32
N ASP A 430 -11.78 -1.60 -9.38
CA ASP A 430 -12.93 -1.95 -8.56
C ASP A 430 -12.66 -3.13 -7.61
N VAL A 431 -11.47 -3.74 -7.65
CA VAL A 431 -11.13 -4.91 -6.83
C VAL A 431 -9.93 -4.60 -5.96
N LEU A 432 -10.06 -4.84 -4.65
CA LEU A 432 -8.99 -4.65 -3.68
C LEU A 432 -8.88 -5.83 -2.73
N VAL A 433 -7.74 -5.89 -2.03
CA VAL A 433 -7.48 -6.86 -0.98
C VAL A 433 -7.03 -6.16 0.30
N VAL A 434 -7.38 -6.77 1.41
CA VAL A 434 -6.93 -6.41 2.76
C VAL A 434 -6.18 -7.63 3.29
N VAL A 435 -4.91 -7.45 3.64
CA VAL A 435 -4.06 -8.53 4.17
C VAL A 435 -3.66 -8.17 5.60
N GLY A 436 -4.04 -9.04 6.54
CA GLY A 436 -3.65 -8.96 7.93
C GLY A 436 -2.48 -9.88 8.25
N ALA A 437 -1.77 -9.56 9.33
CA ALA A 437 -0.69 -10.36 9.89
C ALA A 437 -0.96 -10.66 11.38
N GLY A 438 -0.08 -11.42 12.05
CA GLY A 438 -0.29 -11.96 13.40
C GLY A 438 -0.71 -13.43 13.41
N GLU A 439 -1.26 -13.89 14.53
CA GLU A 439 -1.68 -15.28 14.76
C GLU A 439 -2.92 -15.66 13.94
N ASP A 440 -3.83 -14.72 13.70
CA ASP A 440 -5.04 -14.91 12.86
C ASP A 440 -4.90 -14.14 11.53
N ALA A 441 -3.80 -14.42 10.83
CA ALA A 441 -3.46 -13.77 9.57
C ALA A 441 -4.45 -14.13 8.44
N ARG A 442 -5.09 -13.12 7.87
CA ARG A 442 -6.17 -13.27 6.87
C ARG A 442 -5.90 -12.46 5.62
N TRP A 443 -6.36 -13.01 4.51
CA TRP A 443 -6.49 -12.33 3.24
C TRP A 443 -7.97 -12.19 2.95
N GLU A 444 -8.43 -10.99 2.65
CA GLU A 444 -9.82 -10.69 2.31
C GLU A 444 -9.86 -9.88 1.02
N LYS A 445 -10.71 -10.28 0.09
CA LYS A 445 -10.90 -9.64 -1.20
C LYS A 445 -12.25 -8.96 -1.26
N PHE A 446 -12.25 -7.73 -1.75
CA PHE A 446 -13.42 -6.88 -1.84
C PHE A 446 -13.61 -6.39 -3.27
N ARG A 447 -14.86 -6.15 -3.63
CA ARG A 447 -15.24 -5.51 -4.90
C ARG A 447 -16.11 -4.30 -4.62
N VAL A 448 -15.76 -3.19 -5.25
CA VAL A 448 -16.53 -1.95 -5.36
C VAL A 448 -17.43 -2.06 -6.59
N GLY A 449 -18.68 -1.64 -6.47
CA GLY A 449 -19.64 -1.71 -7.58
C GLY A 449 -20.93 -0.99 -7.25
N MET A 450 -22.00 -1.37 -7.95
CA MET A 450 -23.36 -0.98 -7.61
C MET A 450 -24.11 -2.17 -7.02
N ASP A 451 -24.96 -1.92 -6.05
CA ASP A 451 -25.93 -2.90 -5.55
C ASP A 451 -27.13 -3.05 -6.52
N GLY A 452 -28.07 -3.92 -6.17
CA GLY A 452 -29.28 -4.17 -6.96
C GLY A 452 -30.21 -2.95 -7.09
N GLU A 453 -30.01 -1.91 -6.28
CA GLU A 453 -30.75 -0.66 -6.30
C GLU A 453 -30.02 0.46 -7.07
N GLY A 454 -28.84 0.16 -7.64
CA GLY A 454 -28.01 1.11 -8.39
C GLY A 454 -27.20 2.07 -7.50
N LYS A 455 -27.09 1.78 -6.20
CA LYS A 455 -26.28 2.57 -5.26
C LYS A 455 -24.88 1.97 -5.15
N LYS A 456 -23.87 2.82 -4.97
CA LYS A 456 -22.49 2.38 -4.76
C LYS A 456 -22.40 1.50 -3.52
N ALA A 457 -21.75 0.35 -3.67
CA ALA A 457 -21.52 -0.61 -2.60
C ALA A 457 -20.12 -1.22 -2.69
N VAL A 458 -19.60 -1.65 -1.55
CA VAL A 458 -18.40 -2.47 -1.45
C VAL A 458 -18.75 -3.74 -0.68
N GLY A 459 -18.36 -4.90 -1.21
CA GLY A 459 -18.68 -6.20 -0.63
C GLY A 459 -17.48 -7.14 -0.63
N ARG A 460 -17.39 -7.99 0.40
CA ARG A 460 -16.38 -9.05 0.47
C ARG A 460 -16.77 -10.14 -0.53
N VAL A 461 -15.85 -10.47 -1.44
CA VAL A 461 -16.03 -11.48 -2.49
C VAL A 461 -15.20 -12.74 -2.25
N GLY A 462 -14.29 -12.73 -1.29
CA GLY A 462 -13.53 -13.89 -0.88
C GLY A 462 -12.70 -13.62 0.36
N TRP A 463 -12.35 -14.68 1.10
CA TRP A 463 -11.41 -14.59 2.20
C TRP A 463 -10.73 -15.93 2.44
N ARG A 464 -9.55 -15.89 3.07
CA ARG A 464 -8.78 -17.08 3.45
C ARG A 464 -7.85 -16.78 4.63
N LYS A 465 -7.67 -17.76 5.53
CA LYS A 465 -6.50 -17.81 6.41
C LYS A 465 -5.35 -18.43 5.65
N TYR A 466 -4.36 -17.62 5.28
CA TYR A 466 -3.41 -18.00 4.24
C TYR A 466 -2.20 -18.78 4.73
N LEU A 467 -2.00 -18.89 6.06
CA LEU A 467 -0.98 -19.78 6.64
C LEU A 467 -1.50 -21.19 6.95
N GLU A 468 -2.81 -21.39 6.99
CA GLU A 468 -3.39 -22.73 7.10
C GLU A 468 -3.15 -23.44 5.75
N GLU A 469 -2.45 -24.57 5.79
CA GLU A 469 -2.31 -25.44 4.62
C GLU A 469 -3.72 -25.78 4.14
N ASP A 470 -3.96 -25.68 2.83
CA ASP A 470 -5.22 -26.07 2.24
C ASP A 470 -5.51 -27.52 2.67
N GLY A 471 -6.47 -27.69 3.60
CA GLY A 471 -7.24 -28.92 3.62
C GLY A 471 -7.85 -29.02 2.23
N LEU A 472 -7.32 -29.94 1.43
CA LEU A 472 -7.98 -30.43 0.22
C LEU A 472 -9.36 -30.92 0.65
N ASP A 473 -10.39 -30.10 0.46
CA ASP A 473 -11.78 -30.54 0.35
C ASP A 473 -12.47 -29.81 -0.80
#